data_AF-A0AA96QKX8-F1
#
_entry.id   AF-A0AA96QKX8-F1
#
_cell.length_a   1.000
_cell.length_b   1.000
_cell.length_c   1.000
_cell.angle_alpha   90.00
_cell.angle_beta   90.00
_cell.angle_gamma   90.00
#
_symmetry.space_group_name_H-M   'P 1'
#
loop_
_entity.id
_entity.type
_entity.pdbx_description
1 polymer ?
#
loop_
_entity_poly.entity_id
_entity_poly.type
_entity_poly.pdbx_seq_one_letter_code
_entity_poly.pdbx_strand_id
1 'polypeptide(L)'
;MTDAPRNRHRLVLVAVLVSLLAALLTAATTPAVAADVVVSQNKPVTASSSESAGTAAGAAVDGNDGTRWSSAFAAEQWFQVDLGSATRISQVAVNWESAYAKAFTIQLSTDGGNYTQVYATTAGTGGRQSIPVTGTARYVRVDLTQRALPSYGYSMWEFQVFGAGAATSAVAGVALVNNASKKPVLGLSPLVDGSVVDLTRLANRNLSLQATLANGVTAGSVAFTLAGAKGSAYARTENTAPYFLCNDYVDCPLLATADSYTLTVQAYSGANASGPLGSPFTVRFSVSTAAVAAAPLDVLFIGNSLIGTATGATGADTPKVVQQLATAAGRTLRFTEVIHFGNTLQQTWDGGEVAAALSGSAKYDYIVLQEYSTLVATNPTSASNTLLNTYSPTFGRSLKPGGKVVLFKNWALVDPAPFANRAANVAAINTNYAALSTGLPTPNALAPISEEFETLIATKGTSYLIVADGKHPNDTAIYLNSATLYGILFRESPRGLSPLYVNAATATSLREVAATAIGY
;
A
#
# COMPACT_ATOMS: atom_id res chain seq x y z
N MET A 1 -31.40 -58.98 60.26
CA MET A 1 -31.17 -58.81 58.82
C MET A 1 -32.02 -57.65 58.33
N THR A 2 -31.40 -56.51 58.05
CA THR A 2 -31.80 -55.54 57.01
C THR A 2 -30.85 -54.34 57.09
N ASP A 3 -30.09 -54.16 56.00
CA ASP A 3 -29.05 -53.16 55.79
C ASP A 3 -29.59 -51.73 55.74
N ALA A 4 -28.85 -50.80 56.35
CA ALA A 4 -29.05 -49.36 56.24
C ALA A 4 -28.19 -48.77 55.09
N PRO A 5 -28.76 -47.96 54.18
CA PRO A 5 -27.99 -47.36 53.08
C PRO A 5 -27.34 -46.03 53.50
N ARG A 6 -26.00 -46.02 53.60
CA ARG A 6 -25.18 -44.81 53.58
C ARG A 6 -24.88 -44.41 52.14
N ASN A 7 -25.60 -43.42 51.56
CA ASN A 7 -25.04 -42.61 50.44
C ASN A 7 -25.89 -41.41 49.96
N ARG A 8 -26.62 -40.70 50.84
CA ARG A 8 -27.42 -39.53 50.39
C ARG A 8 -26.83 -38.15 50.67
N HIS A 9 -25.73 -38.05 51.43
CA HIS A 9 -25.17 -36.74 51.83
C HIS A 9 -23.94 -36.26 51.03
N ARG A 10 -23.40 -37.06 50.09
CA ARG A 10 -22.29 -36.63 49.22
C ARG A 10 -22.71 -36.03 47.88
N LEU A 11 -23.97 -36.18 47.45
CA LEU A 11 -24.44 -35.62 46.18
C LEU A 11 -25.01 -34.20 46.26
N VAL A 12 -25.36 -33.71 47.45
CA VAL A 12 -26.02 -32.39 47.58
C VAL A 12 -25.01 -31.23 47.63
N LEU A 13 -23.77 -31.45 48.06
CA LEU A 13 -22.75 -30.39 48.08
C LEU A 13 -22.06 -30.12 46.72
N VAL A 14 -22.10 -31.07 45.77
CA VAL A 14 -21.50 -30.87 44.44
C VAL A 14 -22.45 -30.10 43.50
N ALA A 15 -23.77 -30.20 43.70
CA ALA A 15 -24.75 -29.53 42.84
C ALA A 15 -24.86 -28.01 43.06
N VAL A 16 -24.55 -27.52 44.27
CA VAL A 16 -24.66 -26.07 44.61
C VAL A 16 -23.40 -25.29 44.19
N LEU A 17 -22.24 -25.94 44.08
CA LEU A 17 -21.00 -25.31 43.59
C LEU A 17 -20.90 -25.22 42.06
N VAL A 18 -21.61 -26.07 41.32
CA VAL A 18 -21.66 -26.01 39.84
C VAL A 18 -22.65 -24.96 39.33
N SER A 19 -23.68 -24.62 40.11
CA SER A 19 -24.68 -23.62 39.74
C SER A 19 -24.29 -22.17 40.09
N LEU A 20 -23.35 -21.95 41.01
CA LEU A 20 -22.74 -20.63 41.25
C LEU A 20 -21.54 -20.31 40.32
N LEU A 21 -20.94 -21.31 39.68
CA LEU A 21 -19.88 -21.10 38.68
C LEU A 21 -20.44 -20.89 37.25
N ALA A 22 -21.69 -21.30 37.00
CA ALA A 22 -22.38 -21.07 35.73
C ALA A 22 -23.07 -19.68 35.63
N ALA A 23 -23.14 -18.92 36.73
CA ALA A 23 -23.75 -17.59 36.78
C ALA A 23 -22.75 -16.42 36.66
N LEU A 24 -21.46 -16.72 36.44
CA LEU A 24 -20.37 -15.71 36.34
C LEU A 24 -19.72 -15.61 34.95
N LEU A 25 -20.27 -16.27 33.92
CA LEU A 25 -19.72 -16.24 32.56
C LEU A 25 -20.70 -15.76 31.48
N THR A 26 -21.69 -14.94 31.83
CA THR A 26 -22.36 -14.05 30.88
C THR A 26 -21.86 -12.63 31.07
N ALA A 27 -20.56 -12.43 30.92
CA ALA A 27 -20.08 -11.12 30.50
C ALA A 27 -20.68 -10.89 29.11
N ALA A 28 -21.76 -10.11 29.06
CA ALA A 28 -22.23 -9.53 27.81
C ALA A 28 -21.01 -8.83 27.21
N THR A 29 -20.46 -9.40 26.14
CA THR A 29 -19.44 -8.76 25.35
C THR A 29 -20.10 -7.56 24.72
N THR A 30 -20.00 -6.41 25.39
CA THR A 30 -20.20 -5.14 24.71
C THR A 30 -19.19 -5.15 23.55
N PRO A 31 -19.62 -4.99 22.29
CA PRO A 31 -18.66 -4.83 21.22
C PRO A 31 -17.76 -3.68 21.62
N ALA A 32 -16.45 -3.90 21.58
CA ALA A 32 -15.48 -2.83 21.77
C ALA A 32 -15.79 -1.77 20.71
N VAL A 33 -16.47 -0.69 21.10
CA VAL A 33 -16.62 0.48 20.25
C VAL A 33 -15.20 0.99 20.05
N ALA A 34 -14.71 0.95 18.81
CA ALA A 34 -13.41 1.51 18.48
C ALA A 34 -13.32 2.91 19.09
N ALA A 35 -12.25 3.18 19.86
CA ALA A 35 -12.05 4.49 20.45
C ALA A 35 -12.05 5.55 19.35
N ASP A 36 -12.69 6.69 19.61
CA ASP A 36 -12.68 7.81 18.67
C ASP A 36 -11.24 8.32 18.50
N VAL A 37 -10.77 8.42 17.25
CA VAL A 37 -9.43 8.91 16.88
C VAL A 37 -9.55 10.08 15.91
N VAL A 38 -8.48 10.87 15.75
CA VAL A 38 -8.40 11.91 14.72
C VAL A 38 -8.30 11.26 13.34
N VAL A 39 -9.35 11.34 12.55
CA VAL A 39 -9.45 10.76 11.19
C VAL A 39 -9.09 11.73 10.08
N SER A 40 -8.92 13.02 10.37
CA SER A 40 -8.51 14.07 9.42
C SER A 40 -7.00 14.26 9.27
N GLN A 41 -6.20 13.66 10.16
CA GLN A 41 -4.75 13.87 10.22
C GLN A 41 -4.07 13.51 8.88
N ASN A 42 -3.27 14.44 8.32
CA ASN A 42 -2.55 14.32 7.04
C ASN A 42 -3.43 13.95 5.84
N LYS A 43 -4.75 14.18 5.93
CA LYS A 43 -5.68 13.90 4.84
C LYS A 43 -5.63 15.00 3.77
N PRO A 44 -6.00 14.69 2.51
CA PRO A 44 -6.15 15.70 1.48
C PRO A 44 -7.12 16.81 1.92
N VAL A 45 -6.73 18.05 1.67
CA VAL A 45 -7.53 19.23 2.00
C VAL A 45 -7.63 20.18 0.82
N THR A 46 -8.77 20.85 0.74
CA THR A 46 -9.03 21.94 -0.19
C THR A 46 -9.62 23.11 0.59
N ALA A 47 -9.37 24.33 0.15
CA ALA A 47 -9.93 25.52 0.75
C ALA A 47 -10.27 26.54 -0.35
N SER A 48 -11.14 27.50 -0.04
CA SER A 48 -11.48 28.59 -0.95
C SER A 48 -10.26 29.43 -1.34
N SER A 49 -9.29 29.57 -0.45
CA SER A 49 -8.05 30.30 -0.69
C SER A 49 -6.97 29.98 0.35
N SER A 50 -5.77 30.50 0.12
CA SER A 50 -4.71 30.63 1.11
C SER A 50 -4.11 32.04 1.04
N GLU A 51 -3.76 32.62 2.19
CA GLU A 51 -3.10 33.93 2.28
C GLU A 51 -1.74 33.91 1.56
N SER A 52 -0.96 32.83 1.73
CA SER A 52 0.34 32.65 1.09
C SER A 52 0.73 31.17 1.03
N ALA A 53 1.85 30.85 0.39
CA ALA A 53 2.42 29.50 0.38
C ALA A 53 2.81 28.99 1.79
N GLY A 54 3.15 29.89 2.71
CA GLY A 54 3.51 29.55 4.09
C GLY A 54 2.31 29.23 5.00
N THR A 55 1.08 29.45 4.51
CA THR A 55 -0.17 29.24 5.26
C THR A 55 -1.17 28.38 4.45
N ALA A 56 -0.64 27.40 3.74
CA ALA A 56 -1.41 26.48 2.90
C ALA A 56 -2.41 25.63 3.71
N ALA A 57 -3.48 25.16 3.08
CA ALA A 57 -4.55 24.41 3.75
C ALA A 57 -4.06 23.16 4.51
N GLY A 58 -3.02 22.48 4.01
CA GLY A 58 -2.45 21.29 4.64
C GLY A 58 -1.94 21.53 6.07
N ALA A 59 -1.56 22.77 6.39
CA ALA A 59 -1.04 23.15 7.69
C ALA A 59 -2.07 23.10 8.83
N ALA A 60 -3.37 22.96 8.52
CA ALA A 60 -4.42 22.81 9.53
C ALA A 60 -4.81 21.35 9.79
N VAL A 61 -4.09 20.37 9.23
CA VAL A 61 -4.32 18.94 9.46
C VAL A 61 -3.01 18.17 9.63
N ASP A 62 -1.91 18.87 9.90
CA ASP A 62 -0.56 18.29 9.95
C ASP A 62 -0.15 17.86 11.37
N GLY A 63 -0.97 18.20 12.37
CA GLY A 63 -0.85 17.76 13.76
C GLY A 63 0.14 18.61 14.54
N ASN A 64 0.54 19.75 13.98
CA ASN A 64 1.50 20.67 14.55
C ASN A 64 0.81 21.99 14.89
N ASP A 65 0.56 22.22 16.17
CA ASP A 65 -0.05 23.46 16.68
C ASP A 65 0.83 24.73 16.44
N GLY A 66 2.00 24.61 15.79
CA GLY A 66 2.88 25.72 15.37
C GLY A 66 2.76 26.13 13.90
N THR A 67 2.02 25.39 13.08
CA THR A 67 1.74 25.70 11.66
C THR A 67 0.25 26.01 11.47
N ARG A 68 -0.10 26.87 10.51
CA ARG A 68 -1.50 27.33 10.34
C ARG A 68 -1.93 27.43 8.89
N TRP A 69 -3.19 27.10 8.63
CA TRP A 69 -3.86 27.60 7.42
C TRP A 69 -4.36 29.03 7.67
N SER A 70 -4.27 29.88 6.65
CA SER A 70 -4.94 31.18 6.64
C SER A 70 -5.58 31.47 5.30
N SER A 71 -6.79 32.04 5.32
CA SER A 71 -7.51 32.43 4.11
C SER A 71 -7.10 33.81 3.59
N ALA A 72 -7.52 34.12 2.37
CA ALA A 72 -7.65 35.48 1.88
C ALA A 72 -8.62 36.31 2.76
N PHE A 73 -8.52 37.64 2.61
CA PHE A 73 -9.16 38.64 3.46
C PHE A 73 -10.56 38.97 2.96
N ALA A 74 -11.42 37.95 2.87
CA ALA A 74 -12.78 38.06 2.34
C ALA A 74 -13.84 37.60 3.36
N ALA A 75 -15.08 38.02 3.15
CA ALA A 75 -16.19 37.76 4.08
C ALA A 75 -16.52 36.26 4.17
N GLU A 76 -16.65 35.60 3.02
CA GLU A 76 -16.99 34.19 2.92
C GLU A 76 -15.78 33.38 2.49
N GLN A 77 -15.46 32.33 3.25
CA GLN A 77 -14.39 31.37 2.96
C GLN A 77 -14.83 29.97 3.40
N TRP A 78 -14.17 28.93 2.90
CA TRP A 78 -14.42 27.57 3.31
C TRP A 78 -13.13 26.75 3.36
N PHE A 79 -13.16 25.71 4.20
CA PHE A 79 -12.08 24.73 4.34
C PHE A 79 -12.70 23.32 4.39
N GLN A 80 -12.10 22.36 3.70
CA GLN A 80 -12.62 21.00 3.60
C GLN A 80 -11.51 19.95 3.68
N VAL A 81 -11.79 18.90 4.46
CA VAL A 81 -10.98 17.67 4.51
C VAL A 81 -11.69 16.55 3.75
N ASP A 82 -10.96 15.81 2.92
CA ASP A 82 -11.36 14.52 2.36
C ASP A 82 -10.77 13.37 3.20
N LEU A 83 -11.62 12.69 3.98
CA LEU A 83 -11.22 11.56 4.82
C LEU A 83 -10.79 10.32 4.00
N GLY A 84 -11.08 10.31 2.69
CA GLY A 84 -10.78 9.24 1.73
C GLY A 84 -11.90 8.22 1.56
N SER A 85 -12.69 7.98 2.61
CA SER A 85 -13.88 7.12 2.60
C SER A 85 -14.94 7.59 3.58
N ALA A 86 -16.18 7.11 3.40
CA ALA A 86 -17.29 7.40 4.30
C ALA A 86 -17.00 6.87 5.71
N THR A 87 -16.81 7.79 6.66
CA THR A 87 -16.39 7.53 8.03
C THR A 87 -17.43 8.02 9.01
N ARG A 88 -17.70 7.27 10.08
CA ARG A 88 -18.59 7.73 11.15
C ARG A 88 -17.87 8.76 12.01
N ILE A 89 -18.42 9.97 12.06
CA ILE A 89 -17.91 11.12 12.79
C ILE A 89 -18.63 11.23 14.13
N SER A 90 -17.90 11.63 15.16
CA SER A 90 -18.40 11.88 16.51
C SER A 90 -18.15 13.31 17.00
N GLN A 91 -17.11 13.98 16.49
CA GLN A 91 -16.76 15.34 16.89
C GLN A 91 -15.90 16.01 15.81
N VAL A 92 -15.94 17.34 15.76
CA VAL A 92 -14.92 18.17 15.11
C VAL A 92 -14.31 19.07 16.17
N ALA A 93 -12.99 19.12 16.24
CA ALA A 93 -12.27 20.12 17.03
C ALA A 93 -11.56 21.10 16.10
N VAL A 94 -11.64 22.39 16.44
CA VAL A 94 -10.94 23.46 15.72
C VAL A 94 -10.05 24.19 16.70
N ASN A 95 -8.77 24.30 16.40
CA ASN A 95 -7.84 25.17 17.10
C ASN A 95 -7.65 26.45 16.30
N TRP A 96 -8.37 27.51 16.66
CA TRP A 96 -8.28 28.78 15.96
C TRP A 96 -7.01 29.56 16.34
N GLU A 97 -6.50 30.33 15.39
CA GLU A 97 -5.62 31.46 15.69
C GLU A 97 -6.47 32.67 16.17
N SER A 98 -5.84 33.77 16.58
CA SER A 98 -6.51 35.05 16.90
C SER A 98 -7.48 35.53 15.82
N ALA A 99 -7.17 35.30 14.54
CA ALA A 99 -8.04 35.61 13.39
C ALA A 99 -9.09 34.52 13.12
N TYR A 100 -9.98 34.28 14.09
CA TYR A 100 -10.98 33.19 14.05
C TYR A 100 -12.30 33.56 13.34
N ALA A 101 -13.15 32.55 13.12
CA ALA A 101 -14.52 32.73 12.64
C ALA A 101 -15.52 32.94 13.77
N LYS A 102 -16.21 34.09 13.74
CA LYS A 102 -17.33 34.38 14.63
C LYS A 102 -18.61 33.69 14.18
N ALA A 103 -18.87 33.61 12.87
CA ALA A 103 -19.95 32.82 12.31
C ALA A 103 -19.42 31.77 11.33
N PHE A 104 -19.86 30.53 11.51
CA PHE A 104 -19.51 29.41 10.65
C PHE A 104 -20.51 28.25 10.76
N THR A 105 -20.48 27.36 9.77
CA THR A 105 -21.22 26.10 9.77
C THR A 105 -20.28 24.92 9.54
N ILE A 106 -20.63 23.75 10.07
CA ILE A 106 -19.96 22.49 9.73
C ILE A 106 -20.94 21.64 8.94
N GLN A 107 -20.44 21.08 7.84
CA GLN A 107 -21.22 20.30 6.90
C GLN A 107 -20.53 18.99 6.57
N LEU A 108 -21.35 17.95 6.41
CA LEU A 108 -20.92 16.59 6.08
C LEU A 108 -21.40 16.22 4.69
N SER A 109 -20.56 15.51 3.93
CA SER A 109 -20.93 14.95 2.64
C SER A 109 -20.27 13.59 2.41
N THR A 110 -20.96 12.67 1.75
CA THR A 110 -20.39 11.38 1.31
C THR A 110 -19.92 11.41 -0.14
N ASP A 111 -20.38 12.36 -0.95
CA ASP A 111 -20.14 12.44 -2.40
C ASP A 111 -19.33 13.68 -2.83
N GLY A 112 -19.20 14.68 -1.96
CA GLY A 112 -18.49 15.94 -2.24
C GLY A 112 -19.30 16.93 -3.06
N GLY A 113 -20.56 16.63 -3.35
CA GLY A 113 -21.49 17.49 -4.08
C GLY A 113 -22.69 17.93 -3.23
N ASN A 114 -23.27 17.01 -2.46
CA ASN A 114 -24.40 17.26 -1.58
C ASN A 114 -23.94 17.34 -0.13
N TYR A 115 -24.26 18.45 0.55
CA TYR A 115 -23.79 18.73 1.90
C TYR A 115 -24.97 18.86 2.86
N THR A 116 -24.87 18.17 4.00
CA THR A 116 -25.80 18.30 5.12
C THR A 116 -25.14 19.14 6.20
N GLN A 117 -25.75 20.26 6.55
CA GLN A 117 -25.32 21.06 7.70
C GLN A 117 -25.62 20.32 9.00
N VAL A 118 -24.58 20.11 9.82
CA VAL A 118 -24.68 19.43 11.12
C VAL A 118 -24.39 20.34 12.31
N TYR A 119 -23.86 21.54 12.06
CA TYR A 119 -23.63 22.56 13.08
C TYR A 119 -23.65 23.96 12.46
N ALA A 120 -24.07 24.95 13.24
CA ALA A 120 -23.98 26.36 12.91
C ALA A 120 -23.82 27.22 14.16
N THR A 121 -23.05 28.30 14.06
CA THR A 121 -22.93 29.32 15.11
C THR A 121 -22.73 30.71 14.50
N THR A 122 -23.15 31.74 15.23
CA THR A 122 -22.87 33.16 14.96
C THR A 122 -22.11 33.83 16.11
N ALA A 123 -21.74 33.04 17.12
CA ALA A 123 -21.13 33.50 18.37
C ALA A 123 -19.84 32.70 18.69
N GLY A 124 -19.07 32.34 17.66
CA GLY A 124 -17.76 31.71 17.81
C GLY A 124 -16.84 32.56 18.70
N THR A 125 -16.01 31.88 19.50
CA THR A 125 -15.17 32.51 20.55
C THR A 125 -13.68 32.46 20.23
N GLY A 126 -13.28 31.78 19.15
CA GLY A 126 -11.88 31.47 18.87
C GLY A 126 -11.30 30.42 19.82
N GLY A 127 -9.97 30.31 19.86
CA GLY A 127 -9.24 29.30 20.64
C GLY A 127 -9.53 27.86 20.22
N ARG A 128 -9.25 26.90 21.11
CA ARG A 128 -9.58 25.48 20.86
C ARG A 128 -11.04 25.21 21.22
N GLN A 129 -11.80 24.74 20.25
CA GLN A 129 -13.22 24.39 20.36
C GLN A 129 -13.43 22.93 20.02
N SER A 130 -14.23 22.21 20.80
CA SER A 130 -14.70 20.85 20.49
C SER A 130 -16.20 20.89 20.26
N ILE A 131 -16.61 20.49 19.05
CA ILE A 131 -17.97 20.62 18.56
C ILE A 131 -18.51 19.20 18.31
N PRO A 132 -19.45 18.70 19.13
CA PRO A 132 -20.03 17.40 18.92
C PRO A 132 -20.86 17.42 17.64
N VAL A 133 -20.46 16.60 16.66
CA VAL A 133 -21.17 16.43 15.40
C VAL A 133 -21.23 14.94 15.10
N THR A 134 -22.41 14.44 14.77
CA THR A 134 -22.59 13.01 14.47
C THR A 134 -23.12 12.83 13.06
N GLY A 135 -22.64 11.80 12.38
CA GLY A 135 -23.03 11.49 11.01
C GLY A 135 -21.96 10.66 10.31
N THR A 136 -22.23 10.24 9.08
CA THR A 136 -21.25 9.56 8.22
C THR A 136 -20.87 10.50 7.09
N ALA A 137 -19.57 10.72 6.88
CA ALA A 137 -19.08 11.59 5.82
C ALA A 137 -17.74 11.10 5.26
N ARG A 138 -17.50 11.37 3.98
CA ARG A 138 -16.16 11.35 3.39
C ARG A 138 -15.54 12.75 3.42
N TYR A 139 -16.35 13.79 3.18
CA TYR A 139 -15.93 15.17 3.19
C TYR A 139 -16.52 15.90 4.39
N VAL A 140 -15.67 16.63 5.12
CA VAL A 140 -16.07 17.50 6.23
C VAL A 140 -15.67 18.92 5.86
N ARG A 141 -16.65 19.80 5.71
CA ARG A 141 -16.45 21.19 5.33
C ARG A 141 -16.82 22.12 6.48
N VAL A 142 -16.01 23.15 6.70
CA VAL A 142 -16.38 24.31 7.49
C VAL A 142 -16.57 25.51 6.56
N ASP A 143 -17.78 26.07 6.56
CA ASP A 143 -18.11 27.29 5.81
C ASP A 143 -18.10 28.48 6.78
N LEU A 144 -17.24 29.46 6.51
CA LEU A 144 -16.89 30.59 7.36
C LEU A 144 -17.54 31.86 6.81
N THR A 145 -18.43 32.49 7.57
CA THR A 145 -19.32 33.55 7.06
C THR A 145 -19.16 34.89 7.77
N GLN A 146 -18.54 34.92 8.95
CA GLN A 146 -18.20 36.17 9.63
C GLN A 146 -16.87 36.09 10.37
N ARG A 147 -15.94 36.99 10.03
CA ARG A 147 -14.65 37.15 10.72
C ARG A 147 -14.80 37.85 12.06
N ALA A 148 -14.03 37.41 13.06
CA ALA A 148 -13.92 38.12 14.32
C ALA A 148 -13.06 39.39 14.21
N LEU A 149 -12.01 39.34 13.38
CA LEU A 149 -11.12 40.46 13.10
C LEU A 149 -11.18 40.82 11.60
N PRO A 150 -11.99 41.81 11.19
CA PRO A 150 -12.22 42.13 9.78
C PRO A 150 -10.97 42.55 8.98
N SER A 151 -9.90 42.97 9.66
CA SER A 151 -8.62 43.33 9.05
C SER A 151 -7.76 42.13 8.63
N TYR A 152 -8.14 40.90 9.00
CA TYR A 152 -7.38 39.66 8.75
C TYR A 152 -8.23 38.62 8.02
N GLY A 153 -7.63 37.55 7.48
CA GLY A 153 -8.37 36.38 7.01
C GLY A 153 -8.96 35.55 8.16
N TYR A 154 -9.44 34.34 7.86
CA TYR A 154 -9.64 33.29 8.86
C TYR A 154 -8.34 32.51 9.04
N SER A 155 -8.08 31.99 10.23
CA SER A 155 -6.86 31.23 10.51
C SER A 155 -7.08 30.14 11.55
N MET A 156 -6.57 28.94 11.25
CA MET A 156 -6.65 27.75 12.10
C MET A 156 -5.27 27.12 12.23
N TRP A 157 -4.86 26.82 13.46
CA TRP A 157 -3.72 25.95 13.75
C TRP A 157 -4.07 24.50 13.38
N GLU A 158 -5.25 24.01 13.77
CA GLU A 158 -5.67 22.63 13.51
C GLU A 158 -7.18 22.52 13.29
N PHE A 159 -7.59 21.62 12.40
CA PHE A 159 -8.96 21.21 12.09
C PHE A 159 -9.05 19.68 12.16
N GLN A 160 -9.46 19.19 13.32
CA GLN A 160 -9.45 17.78 13.66
C GLN A 160 -10.86 17.19 13.58
N VAL A 161 -11.06 16.19 12.73
CA VAL A 161 -12.27 15.39 12.69
C VAL A 161 -12.03 14.14 13.52
N PHE A 162 -12.87 13.91 14.51
CA PHE A 162 -12.89 12.70 15.33
C PHE A 162 -14.00 11.78 14.87
N GLY A 163 -13.71 10.49 14.88
CA GLY A 163 -14.70 9.48 14.58
C GLY A 163 -14.19 8.10 14.95
N ALA A 164 -15.05 7.11 14.74
CA ALA A 164 -14.58 5.74 14.70
C ALA A 164 -13.56 5.69 13.56
N GLY A 165 -12.28 5.51 13.89
CA GLY A 165 -11.25 5.32 12.88
C GLY A 165 -11.77 4.31 11.89
N ALA A 166 -11.66 4.58 10.58
CA ALA A 166 -12.02 3.59 9.57
C ALA A 166 -11.33 2.30 10.02
N ALA A 167 -12.10 1.28 10.42
CA ALA A 167 -11.54 0.09 11.03
C ALA A 167 -10.56 -0.47 10.01
N THR A 168 -9.26 -0.26 10.21
CA THR A 168 -8.27 -0.55 9.18
C THR A 168 -8.41 -2.01 8.84
N SER A 169 -8.58 -2.33 7.55
CA SER A 169 -8.76 -3.72 7.18
C SER A 169 -7.57 -4.52 7.68
N ALA A 170 -7.86 -5.66 8.29
CA ALA A 170 -6.85 -6.65 8.67
C ALA A 170 -6.20 -7.33 7.44
N VAL A 171 -6.77 -7.10 6.25
CA VAL A 171 -6.24 -7.53 4.95
C VAL A 171 -5.50 -6.33 4.32
N ALA A 172 -4.21 -6.50 4.04
CA ALA A 172 -3.37 -5.48 3.41
C ALA A 172 -3.47 -5.49 1.87
N GLY A 173 -3.89 -6.60 1.28
CA GLY A 173 -4.06 -6.68 -0.17
C GLY A 173 -4.42 -8.08 -0.65
N VAL A 174 -4.62 -8.19 -1.95
CA VAL A 174 -4.90 -9.46 -2.63
C VAL A 174 -3.96 -9.61 -3.82
N ALA A 175 -3.26 -10.73 -3.90
CA ALA A 175 -2.41 -11.07 -5.03
C ALA A 175 -3.17 -11.96 -6.02
N LEU A 176 -2.94 -11.73 -7.32
CA LEU A 176 -3.29 -12.69 -8.36
C LEU A 176 -2.17 -13.73 -8.41
N VAL A 177 -2.48 -14.99 -8.17
CA VAL A 177 -1.51 -16.09 -8.11
C VAL A 177 -1.65 -16.97 -9.35
N ASN A 178 -0.52 -17.29 -9.97
CA ASN A 178 -0.43 -18.34 -10.99
C ASN A 178 -0.18 -19.67 -10.27
N ASN A 179 -1.20 -20.52 -10.22
CA ASN A 179 -1.21 -21.79 -9.49
C ASN A 179 -0.18 -22.80 -10.01
N ALA A 180 0.17 -22.75 -11.29
CA ALA A 180 1.22 -23.63 -11.82
C ALA A 180 2.59 -23.28 -11.24
N SER A 181 2.89 -21.98 -11.11
CA SER A 181 4.13 -21.48 -10.50
C SER A 181 4.07 -21.37 -8.98
N LYS A 182 2.85 -21.37 -8.40
CA LYS A 182 2.56 -21.07 -7.00
C LYS A 182 3.06 -19.70 -6.54
N LYS A 183 3.20 -18.75 -7.48
CA LYS A 183 3.71 -17.39 -7.22
C LYS A 183 2.69 -16.33 -7.62
N PRO A 184 2.69 -15.17 -6.92
CA PRO A 184 2.02 -13.99 -7.39
C PRO A 184 2.51 -13.57 -8.79
N VAL A 185 1.59 -13.14 -9.65
CA VAL A 185 1.90 -12.45 -10.90
C VAL A 185 2.19 -10.99 -10.55
N LEU A 186 3.47 -10.63 -10.43
CA LEU A 186 3.87 -9.37 -9.78
C LEU A 186 3.42 -8.10 -10.53
N GLY A 187 3.27 -8.14 -11.85
CA GLY A 187 2.73 -7.00 -12.59
C GLY A 187 1.25 -6.69 -12.24
N LEU A 188 0.50 -7.72 -11.85
CA LEU A 188 -0.92 -7.59 -11.49
C LEU A 188 -1.15 -7.59 -9.97
N SER A 189 -0.12 -7.90 -9.17
CA SER A 189 -0.23 -8.01 -7.71
C SER A 189 0.41 -6.80 -6.99
N PRO A 190 -0.12 -6.37 -5.83
CA PRO A 190 -1.49 -6.62 -5.40
C PRO A 190 -2.48 -6.06 -6.43
N LEU A 191 -3.68 -6.63 -6.50
CA LEU A 191 -4.78 -6.05 -7.25
C LEU A 191 -5.20 -4.75 -6.58
N VAL A 192 -5.44 -3.73 -7.40
CA VAL A 192 -5.97 -2.42 -7.00
C VAL A 192 -7.22 -2.10 -7.80
N ASP A 193 -8.05 -1.16 -7.31
CA ASP A 193 -9.26 -0.75 -8.02
C ASP A 193 -8.95 -0.32 -9.47
N GLY A 194 -9.74 -0.84 -10.41
CA GLY A 194 -9.55 -0.64 -11.85
C GLY A 194 -8.51 -1.54 -12.50
N SER A 195 -7.90 -2.50 -11.77
CA SER A 195 -6.98 -3.47 -12.37
C SER A 195 -7.65 -4.24 -13.49
N VAL A 196 -6.91 -4.48 -14.58
CA VAL A 196 -7.38 -5.33 -15.69
C VAL A 196 -6.45 -6.54 -15.81
N VAL A 197 -7.03 -7.73 -15.62
CA VAL A 197 -6.37 -9.02 -15.85
C VAL A 197 -6.58 -9.38 -17.33
N ASP A 198 -5.59 -9.06 -18.15
CA ASP A 198 -5.59 -9.38 -19.58
C ASP A 198 -5.07 -10.81 -19.79
N LEU A 199 -5.99 -11.75 -20.04
CA LEU A 199 -5.67 -13.16 -20.24
C LEU A 199 -4.86 -13.44 -21.51
N THR A 200 -4.75 -12.48 -22.43
CA THR A 200 -3.91 -12.62 -23.62
C THR A 200 -2.43 -12.42 -23.32
N ARG A 201 -2.10 -11.77 -22.20
CA ARG A 201 -0.73 -11.47 -21.76
C ARG A 201 -0.18 -12.45 -20.74
N LEU A 202 -1.03 -13.36 -20.26
CA LEU A 202 -0.67 -14.43 -19.33
C LEU A 202 -0.46 -15.71 -20.11
N ALA A 203 0.76 -16.26 -20.05
CA ALA A 203 1.08 -17.55 -20.66
C ALA A 203 0.32 -18.70 -19.98
N ASN A 204 0.05 -18.57 -18.67
CA ASN A 204 -0.71 -19.52 -17.89
C ASN A 204 -1.98 -18.84 -17.30
N ARG A 205 -3.11 -19.53 -17.39
CA ARG A 205 -4.44 -19.05 -16.94
C ARG A 205 -4.97 -19.80 -15.71
N ASN A 206 -4.12 -20.59 -15.08
CA ASN A 206 -4.37 -21.31 -13.83
C ASN A 206 -4.24 -20.29 -12.68
N LEU A 207 -5.31 -19.52 -12.45
CA LEU A 207 -5.29 -18.34 -11.58
C LEU A 207 -6.08 -18.57 -10.30
N SER A 208 -5.56 -18.05 -9.18
CA SER A 208 -6.31 -17.89 -7.92
C SER A 208 -6.03 -16.52 -7.31
N LEU A 209 -6.73 -16.18 -6.23
CA LEU A 209 -6.52 -14.95 -5.46
C LEU A 209 -6.09 -15.31 -4.05
N GLN A 210 -5.01 -14.69 -3.58
CA GLN A 210 -4.45 -14.89 -2.25
C GLN A 210 -4.56 -13.61 -1.44
N ALA A 211 -5.14 -13.66 -0.24
CA ALA A 211 -5.14 -12.51 0.67
C ALA A 211 -3.82 -12.43 1.44
N THR A 212 -3.31 -11.21 1.60
CA THR A 212 -2.20 -10.89 2.48
C THR A 212 -2.74 -10.11 3.67
N LEU A 213 -2.44 -10.55 4.89
CA LEU A 213 -2.81 -9.84 6.10
C LEU A 213 -1.88 -8.65 6.35
N ALA A 214 -2.38 -7.65 7.06
CA ALA A 214 -1.57 -6.53 7.51
C ALA A 214 -0.48 -6.97 8.50
N ASN A 215 0.60 -6.19 8.59
CA ASN A 215 1.74 -6.54 9.44
C ASN A 215 1.31 -6.78 10.89
N GLY A 216 1.80 -7.86 11.50
CA GLY A 216 1.46 -8.25 12.88
C GLY A 216 0.05 -8.80 13.09
N VAL A 217 -0.76 -8.95 12.02
CA VAL A 217 -2.09 -9.53 12.10
C VAL A 217 -2.03 -11.04 11.91
N THR A 218 -2.65 -11.77 12.84
CA THR A 218 -2.93 -13.21 12.72
C THR A 218 -4.43 -13.41 12.63
N ALA A 219 -4.88 -14.23 11.66
CA ALA A 219 -6.28 -14.58 11.49
C ALA A 219 -6.51 -16.08 11.75
N GLY A 220 -7.65 -16.44 12.33
CA GLY A 220 -8.14 -17.82 12.39
C GLY A 220 -8.85 -18.24 11.11
N SER A 221 -9.37 -17.28 10.33
CA SER A 221 -9.91 -17.51 8.99
C SER A 221 -10.01 -16.22 8.16
N VAL A 222 -10.14 -16.37 6.85
CA VAL A 222 -10.40 -15.27 5.91
C VAL A 222 -11.57 -15.68 5.00
N ALA A 223 -12.62 -14.87 4.99
CA ALA A 223 -13.74 -15.04 4.07
C ALA A 223 -13.57 -14.16 2.85
N PHE A 224 -13.89 -14.73 1.69
CA PHE A 224 -13.86 -14.08 0.40
C PHE A 224 -15.23 -14.17 -0.27
N THR A 225 -15.63 -13.10 -0.95
CA THR A 225 -16.78 -13.04 -1.84
C THR A 225 -16.37 -12.37 -3.14
N LEU A 226 -16.42 -13.10 -4.25
CA LEU A 226 -16.18 -12.61 -5.61
C LEU A 226 -17.52 -12.53 -6.35
N ALA A 227 -17.95 -11.33 -6.69
CA ALA A 227 -19.19 -11.08 -7.44
C ALA A 227 -18.87 -10.49 -8.82
N GLY A 228 -19.32 -11.15 -9.88
CA GLY A 228 -19.23 -10.71 -11.26
C GLY A 228 -20.45 -9.88 -11.67
N ALA A 229 -20.24 -8.85 -12.49
CA ALA A 229 -21.30 -7.97 -12.97
C ALA A 229 -22.33 -8.69 -13.85
N LYS A 230 -21.97 -9.84 -14.45
CA LYS A 230 -22.89 -10.72 -15.20
C LYS A 230 -23.66 -11.71 -14.32
N GLY A 231 -23.62 -11.54 -12.99
CA GLY A 231 -24.38 -12.35 -12.03
C GLY A 231 -23.67 -13.61 -11.56
N SER A 232 -22.44 -13.88 -12.00
CA SER A 232 -21.63 -14.96 -11.42
C SER A 232 -21.18 -14.59 -10.01
N ALA A 233 -21.16 -15.54 -9.08
CA ALA A 233 -20.64 -15.30 -7.74
C ALA A 233 -19.90 -16.54 -7.21
N TYR A 234 -18.88 -16.30 -6.40
CA TYR A 234 -18.14 -17.34 -5.69
C TYR A 234 -17.79 -16.83 -4.30
N ALA A 235 -18.04 -17.63 -3.26
CA ALA A 235 -17.70 -17.29 -1.89
C ALA A 235 -17.04 -18.46 -1.19
N ARG A 236 -16.06 -18.17 -0.32
CA ARG A 236 -15.31 -19.17 0.43
C ARG A 236 -14.80 -18.59 1.74
N THR A 237 -14.77 -19.42 2.78
CA THR A 237 -14.00 -19.15 3.99
C THR A 237 -12.82 -20.11 4.03
N GLU A 238 -11.60 -19.56 4.10
CA GLU A 238 -10.36 -20.31 4.28
C GLU A 238 -9.92 -20.20 5.74
N ASN A 239 -9.66 -21.34 6.37
CA ASN A 239 -9.28 -21.45 7.77
C ASN A 239 -7.77 -21.59 7.98
N THR A 240 -7.01 -21.89 6.92
CA THR A 240 -5.58 -22.15 7.00
C THR A 240 -4.81 -21.18 6.12
N ALA A 241 -3.79 -20.54 6.69
CA ALA A 241 -2.85 -19.75 5.92
C ALA A 241 -1.96 -20.68 5.08
N PRO A 242 -1.59 -20.31 3.84
CA PRO A 242 -1.96 -19.07 3.12
C PRO A 242 -3.44 -19.02 2.71
N TYR A 243 -4.08 -17.83 2.83
CA TYR A 243 -5.51 -17.73 2.57
C TYR A 243 -5.83 -17.52 1.08
N PHE A 244 -6.47 -18.50 0.45
CA PHE A 244 -6.87 -18.45 -0.96
C PHE A 244 -8.39 -18.35 -1.17
N LEU A 245 -8.81 -17.62 -2.20
CA LEU A 245 -10.21 -17.58 -2.65
C LEU A 245 -10.66 -18.95 -3.17
N CYS A 246 -9.87 -19.58 -4.03
CA CYS A 246 -10.14 -20.89 -4.60
C CYS A 246 -9.03 -21.80 -4.09
N ASN A 247 -9.39 -22.74 -3.19
CA ASN A 247 -8.56 -23.72 -2.44
C ASN A 247 -7.09 -23.81 -2.82
N ASP A 248 -6.15 -23.85 -1.87
CA ASP A 248 -4.70 -23.81 -2.08
C ASP A 248 -4.24 -24.33 -3.46
N TYR A 249 -3.94 -23.37 -4.34
CA TYR A 249 -3.43 -23.59 -5.70
C TYR A 249 -4.39 -24.31 -6.68
N VAL A 250 -5.70 -24.22 -6.43
CA VAL A 250 -6.77 -24.65 -7.34
C VAL A 250 -7.26 -23.46 -8.15
N ASP A 251 -7.48 -23.70 -9.43
CA ASP A 251 -7.89 -22.67 -10.37
C ASP A 251 -9.27 -22.14 -10.03
N CYS A 252 -9.38 -20.82 -10.01
CA CYS A 252 -10.61 -20.13 -9.71
C CYS A 252 -11.40 -19.97 -11.01
N PRO A 253 -12.52 -20.69 -11.21
CA PRO A 253 -13.16 -20.77 -12.53
C PRO A 253 -13.62 -19.41 -13.06
N LEU A 254 -14.01 -18.50 -12.15
CA LEU A 254 -14.43 -17.14 -12.51
C LEU A 254 -13.30 -16.27 -13.06
N LEU A 255 -12.03 -16.58 -12.77
CA LEU A 255 -10.90 -15.81 -13.31
C LEU A 255 -10.55 -16.20 -14.75
N ALA A 256 -11.20 -17.23 -15.31
CA ALA A 256 -11.08 -17.59 -16.71
C ALA A 256 -12.14 -16.90 -17.61
N THR A 257 -13.11 -16.21 -17.01
CA THR A 257 -14.25 -15.61 -17.73
C THR A 257 -14.14 -14.10 -17.77
N ALA A 258 -14.39 -13.50 -18.94
CA ALA A 258 -14.40 -12.05 -19.09
C ALA A 258 -15.62 -11.43 -18.38
N ASP A 259 -15.37 -10.65 -17.34
CA ASP A 259 -16.37 -9.91 -16.57
C ASP A 259 -15.70 -8.78 -15.75
N SER A 260 -16.50 -7.90 -15.18
CA SER A 260 -16.09 -7.01 -14.09
C SER A 260 -16.42 -7.66 -12.76
N TYR A 261 -15.45 -7.70 -11.86
CA TYR A 261 -15.56 -8.36 -10.56
C TYR A 261 -15.39 -7.37 -9.41
N THR A 262 -16.20 -7.56 -8.38
CA THR A 262 -15.97 -7.00 -7.05
C THR A 262 -15.58 -8.14 -6.12
N LEU A 263 -14.36 -8.07 -5.59
CA LEU A 263 -13.89 -8.97 -4.54
C LEU A 263 -14.00 -8.26 -3.19
N THR A 264 -14.65 -8.90 -2.22
CA THR A 264 -14.67 -8.49 -0.82
C THR A 264 -13.98 -9.57 0.02
N VAL A 265 -13.06 -9.15 0.90
CA VAL A 265 -12.27 -10.03 1.76
C VAL A 265 -12.36 -9.55 3.21
N GLN A 266 -12.65 -10.44 4.14
CA GLN A 266 -12.72 -10.13 5.57
C GLN A 266 -11.90 -11.15 6.35
N ALA A 267 -10.96 -10.68 7.17
CA ALA A 267 -10.24 -11.52 8.11
C ALA A 267 -11.01 -11.66 9.43
N TYR A 268 -10.80 -12.77 10.12
CA TYR A 268 -11.47 -13.14 11.36
C TYR A 268 -10.49 -13.73 12.36
N SER A 269 -10.66 -13.47 13.65
CA SER A 269 -9.77 -13.95 14.70
C SER A 269 -9.92 -15.45 14.96
N GLY A 270 -11.12 -16.00 14.77
CA GLY A 270 -11.41 -17.42 14.90
C GLY A 270 -11.66 -18.12 13.57
N ALA A 271 -11.79 -19.44 13.62
CA ALA A 271 -12.17 -20.26 12.47
C ALA A 271 -13.60 -19.96 12.00
N ASN A 272 -13.90 -20.32 10.75
CA ASN A 272 -15.22 -20.27 10.12
C ASN A 272 -15.88 -18.89 10.22
N ALA A 273 -15.11 -17.85 9.92
CA ALA A 273 -15.58 -16.46 9.90
C ALA A 273 -16.12 -15.95 11.26
N SER A 274 -15.49 -16.36 12.37
CA SER A 274 -15.86 -15.90 13.72
C SER A 274 -14.96 -14.78 14.23
N GLY A 275 -15.57 -13.70 14.73
CA GLY A 275 -14.85 -12.54 15.28
C GLY A 275 -14.15 -11.69 14.21
N PRO A 276 -14.87 -10.82 13.46
CA PRO A 276 -14.27 -10.03 12.39
C PRO A 276 -13.12 -9.13 12.89
N LEU A 277 -12.04 -9.08 12.12
CA LEU A 277 -10.88 -8.23 12.35
C LEU A 277 -10.86 -7.07 11.34
N GLY A 278 -11.04 -5.84 11.84
CA GLY A 278 -11.07 -4.65 10.98
C GLY A 278 -12.26 -4.64 10.00
N SER A 279 -12.26 -3.70 9.06
CA SER A 279 -13.27 -3.65 8.00
C SER A 279 -12.97 -4.65 6.87
N PRO A 280 -13.97 -4.99 6.03
CA PRO A 280 -13.71 -5.72 4.79
C PRO A 280 -12.78 -4.91 3.88
N PHE A 281 -11.86 -5.61 3.23
CA PHE A 281 -11.09 -5.12 2.09
C PHE A 281 -11.88 -5.37 0.81
N THR A 282 -12.05 -4.36 -0.03
CA THR A 282 -12.74 -4.50 -1.32
C THR A 282 -11.85 -4.05 -2.45
N VAL A 283 -11.77 -4.85 -3.52
CA VAL A 283 -11.13 -4.48 -4.77
C VAL A 283 -12.03 -4.77 -5.97
N ARG A 284 -12.07 -3.82 -6.90
CA ARG A 284 -12.81 -3.90 -8.17
C ARG A 284 -11.84 -4.05 -9.32
N PHE A 285 -11.97 -5.10 -10.10
CA PHE A 285 -11.11 -5.37 -11.24
C PHE A 285 -11.90 -6.00 -12.37
N SER A 286 -11.33 -6.09 -13.57
CA SER A 286 -11.95 -6.79 -14.69
C SER A 286 -11.03 -7.85 -15.25
N VAL A 287 -11.59 -8.95 -15.74
CA VAL A 287 -10.90 -9.96 -16.53
C VAL A 287 -11.26 -9.72 -18.00
N SER A 288 -10.25 -9.68 -18.87
CA SER A 288 -10.43 -9.52 -20.31
C SER A 288 -9.87 -10.72 -21.07
N THR A 289 -10.64 -11.22 -22.03
CA THR A 289 -10.19 -12.20 -23.04
C THR A 289 -9.68 -11.54 -24.30
N ALA A 290 -9.87 -10.23 -24.44
CA ALA A 290 -9.30 -9.41 -25.52
C ALA A 290 -8.07 -8.65 -25.02
N ALA A 291 -7.09 -8.47 -25.91
CA ALA A 291 -5.91 -7.69 -25.61
C ALA A 291 -6.31 -6.25 -25.25
N VAL A 292 -5.87 -5.80 -24.08
CA VAL A 292 -6.06 -4.42 -23.63
C VAL A 292 -4.97 -3.57 -24.26
N ALA A 293 -5.29 -2.36 -24.74
CA ALA A 293 -4.26 -1.46 -25.24
C ALA A 293 -3.31 -1.06 -24.09
N ALA A 294 -1.99 -1.15 -24.30
CA ALA A 294 -1.05 -0.63 -23.31
C ALA A 294 -0.97 0.89 -23.44
N ALA A 295 -1.36 1.59 -22.37
CA ALA A 295 -1.13 3.02 -22.26
C ALA A 295 0.38 3.32 -22.07
N PRO A 296 0.87 4.49 -22.50
CA PRO A 296 2.18 4.97 -22.11
C PRO A 296 2.32 5.01 -20.58
N LEU A 297 3.44 4.53 -20.06
CA LEU A 297 3.75 4.59 -18.62
C LEU A 297 4.69 5.76 -18.33
N ASP A 298 4.40 6.49 -17.26
CA ASP A 298 5.30 7.47 -16.66
C ASP A 298 5.88 6.89 -15.36
N VAL A 299 7.20 6.69 -15.29
CA VAL A 299 7.85 6.00 -14.17
C VAL A 299 8.94 6.86 -13.54
N LEU A 300 8.95 6.95 -12.21
CA LEU A 300 10.02 7.61 -11.47
C LEU A 300 10.98 6.56 -10.91
N PHE A 301 12.26 6.63 -11.27
CA PHE A 301 13.32 5.81 -10.71
C PHE A 301 14.13 6.63 -9.69
N ILE A 302 14.24 6.11 -8.48
CA ILE A 302 14.99 6.76 -7.39
C ILE A 302 15.94 5.74 -6.79
N GLY A 303 17.22 6.08 -6.70
CA GLY A 303 18.21 5.19 -6.13
C GLY A 303 19.64 5.67 -6.31
N ASN A 304 20.53 4.72 -6.54
CA ASN A 304 21.96 4.93 -6.66
C ASN A 304 22.57 4.08 -7.78
N SER A 305 23.87 3.82 -7.68
CA SER A 305 24.66 3.14 -8.70
C SER A 305 24.21 1.70 -8.97
N LEU A 306 23.52 0.99 -8.06
CA LEU A 306 23.07 -0.38 -8.40
C LEU A 306 21.98 -0.42 -9.48
N ILE A 307 21.16 0.63 -9.60
CA ILE A 307 20.17 0.74 -10.67
C ILE A 307 20.69 1.63 -11.82
N GLY A 308 21.57 2.59 -11.51
CA GLY A 308 22.05 3.62 -12.42
C GLY A 308 23.43 3.41 -13.04
N THR A 309 24.21 2.40 -12.65
CA THR A 309 25.52 2.19 -13.27
C THR A 309 25.37 1.64 -14.68
N ALA A 310 26.00 2.32 -15.63
CA ALA A 310 26.17 1.90 -17.00
C ALA A 310 27.49 1.13 -17.16
N THR A 311 27.50 -0.16 -16.82
CA THR A 311 28.70 -1.00 -16.99
C THR A 311 28.81 -1.65 -18.37
N GLY A 312 27.78 -1.51 -19.21
CA GLY A 312 27.64 -2.34 -20.39
C GLY A 312 28.00 -1.76 -21.73
N ALA A 313 28.01 -2.64 -22.74
CA ALA A 313 28.42 -2.35 -24.10
C ALA A 313 27.62 -1.22 -24.76
N THR A 314 26.40 -0.95 -24.26
CA THR A 314 25.54 0.15 -24.71
C THR A 314 25.74 1.45 -23.93
N GLY A 315 26.47 1.42 -22.81
CA GLY A 315 26.57 2.56 -21.89
C GLY A 315 25.23 2.98 -21.26
N ALA A 316 24.21 2.10 -21.28
CA ALA A 316 22.90 2.36 -20.68
C ALA A 316 22.80 1.74 -19.28
N ASP A 317 22.08 2.42 -18.40
CA ASP A 317 21.68 1.93 -17.08
C ASP A 317 20.37 1.14 -17.14
N THR A 318 19.91 0.62 -16.00
CA THR A 318 18.70 -0.21 -15.94
C THR A 318 17.45 0.53 -16.47
N PRO A 319 17.12 1.77 -16.05
CA PRO A 319 15.92 2.45 -16.56
C PRO A 319 15.95 2.65 -18.08
N LYS A 320 17.11 3.03 -18.66
CA LYS A 320 17.26 3.16 -20.12
C LYS A 320 17.07 1.83 -20.83
N VAL A 321 17.60 0.73 -20.30
CA VAL A 321 17.42 -0.60 -20.90
C VAL A 321 15.97 -1.07 -20.79
N VAL A 322 15.24 -0.76 -19.69
CA VAL A 322 13.79 -0.99 -19.61
C VAL A 322 13.05 -0.22 -20.72
N GLN A 323 13.41 1.05 -20.96
CA GLN A 323 12.81 1.85 -22.05
C GLN A 323 13.12 1.27 -23.44
N GLN A 324 14.34 0.76 -23.66
CA GLN A 324 14.71 0.10 -24.92
C GLN A 324 13.91 -1.18 -25.14
N LEU A 325 13.77 -2.03 -24.11
CA LEU A 325 12.92 -3.23 -24.15
C LEU A 325 11.46 -2.86 -24.44
N ALA A 326 10.95 -1.82 -23.78
CA ALA A 326 9.61 -1.31 -24.03
C ALA A 326 9.41 -0.87 -25.47
N THR A 327 10.32 -0.07 -26.00
CA THR A 327 10.28 0.41 -27.39
C THR A 327 10.32 -0.75 -28.37
N ALA A 328 11.20 -1.73 -28.16
CA ALA A 328 11.30 -2.93 -28.99
C ALA A 328 10.02 -3.79 -28.95
N ALA A 329 9.26 -3.75 -27.85
CA ALA A 329 7.98 -4.42 -27.69
C ALA A 329 6.76 -3.58 -28.16
N GLY A 330 6.99 -2.42 -28.78
CA GLY A 330 5.90 -1.52 -29.21
C GLY A 330 5.18 -0.84 -28.05
N ARG A 331 5.86 -0.64 -26.92
CA ARG A 331 5.37 0.05 -25.73
C ARG A 331 6.05 1.41 -25.57
N THR A 332 5.41 2.31 -24.82
CA THR A 332 5.97 3.63 -24.50
C THR A 332 6.25 3.71 -23.00
N LEU A 333 7.51 3.94 -22.65
CA LEU A 333 7.95 4.26 -21.29
C LEU A 333 8.56 5.66 -21.28
N ARG A 334 7.99 6.57 -20.51
CA ARG A 334 8.62 7.84 -20.12
C ARG A 334 9.11 7.68 -18.70
N PHE A 335 10.29 8.20 -18.40
CA PHE A 335 10.80 8.10 -17.05
C PHE A 335 11.55 9.35 -16.61
N THR A 336 11.59 9.52 -15.29
CA THR A 336 12.42 10.48 -14.58
C THR A 336 13.40 9.70 -13.72
N GLU A 337 14.66 10.09 -13.68
CA GLU A 337 15.69 9.51 -12.81
C GLU A 337 16.09 10.52 -11.73
N VAL A 338 16.11 10.07 -10.48
CA VAL A 338 16.76 10.75 -9.35
C VAL A 338 17.75 9.75 -8.76
N ILE A 339 18.91 9.66 -9.41
CA ILE A 339 19.94 8.66 -9.13
C ILE A 339 21.21 9.36 -8.65
N HIS A 340 21.62 9.08 -7.42
CA HIS A 340 22.83 9.62 -6.82
C HIS A 340 23.75 8.50 -6.36
N PHE A 341 24.93 8.40 -6.97
CA PHE A 341 25.85 7.28 -6.76
C PHE A 341 26.42 7.31 -5.33
N GLY A 342 26.36 6.16 -4.66
CA GLY A 342 26.82 6.04 -3.27
C GLY A 342 25.85 6.55 -2.20
N ASN A 343 24.70 7.12 -2.58
CA ASN A 343 23.74 7.64 -1.60
C ASN A 343 22.77 6.56 -1.10
N THR A 344 22.36 6.70 0.16
CA THR A 344 21.11 6.14 0.68
C THR A 344 19.91 6.93 0.16
N LEU A 345 18.71 6.35 0.21
CA LEU A 345 17.49 7.09 -0.15
C LEU A 345 17.27 8.32 0.74
N GLN A 346 17.70 8.28 2.01
CA GLN A 346 17.60 9.44 2.90
C GLN A 346 18.54 10.56 2.44
N GLN A 347 19.78 10.23 2.07
CA GLN A 347 20.72 11.23 1.54
C GLN A 347 20.23 11.83 0.22
N THR A 348 19.66 10.99 -0.66
CA THR A 348 19.04 11.46 -1.92
C THR A 348 17.80 12.33 -1.65
N TRP A 349 17.04 12.06 -0.59
CA TRP A 349 15.95 12.92 -0.14
C TRP A 349 16.44 14.27 0.40
N ASP A 350 17.45 14.24 1.27
CA ASP A 350 18.02 15.44 1.89
C ASP A 350 18.68 16.37 0.85
N GLY A 351 19.11 15.82 -0.29
CA GLY A 351 19.54 16.60 -1.46
C GLY A 351 18.43 17.40 -2.17
N GLY A 352 17.15 17.19 -1.80
CA GLY A 352 16.01 17.99 -2.24
C GLY A 352 15.39 17.61 -3.60
N GLU A 353 16.13 16.94 -4.49
CA GLU A 353 15.65 16.58 -5.83
C GLU A 353 14.47 15.60 -5.81
N VAL A 354 14.51 14.63 -4.90
CA VAL A 354 13.40 13.67 -4.71
C VAL A 354 12.14 14.37 -4.24
N ALA A 355 12.28 15.27 -3.26
CA ALA A 355 11.17 16.03 -2.73
C ALA A 355 10.52 16.88 -3.83
N ALA A 356 11.31 17.46 -4.74
CA ALA A 356 10.79 18.17 -5.92
C ALA A 356 10.02 17.23 -6.87
N ALA A 357 10.59 16.07 -7.20
CA ALA A 357 9.94 15.08 -8.07
C ALA A 357 8.61 14.52 -7.51
N LEU A 358 8.49 14.43 -6.18
CA LEU A 358 7.32 13.90 -5.44
C LEU A 358 6.39 15.00 -4.86
N SER A 359 6.72 16.27 -5.02
CA SER A 359 5.86 17.41 -4.65
C SER A 359 5.29 18.17 -5.85
N GLY A 360 5.85 17.95 -7.04
CA GLY A 360 5.41 18.59 -8.26
C GLY A 360 4.03 18.14 -8.78
N SER A 361 3.64 18.72 -9.91
CA SER A 361 2.39 18.37 -10.62
C SER A 361 2.47 17.01 -11.32
N ALA A 362 3.67 16.52 -11.61
CA ALA A 362 3.89 15.21 -12.24
C ALA A 362 3.28 14.07 -11.41
N LYS A 363 2.66 13.10 -12.09
CA LYS A 363 2.14 11.87 -11.50
C LYS A 363 2.70 10.66 -12.23
N TYR A 364 2.98 9.60 -11.50
CA TYR A 364 3.63 8.40 -12.03
C TYR A 364 2.70 7.19 -11.94
N ASP A 365 2.76 6.31 -12.94
CA ASP A 365 2.16 4.98 -12.87
C ASP A 365 2.93 4.10 -11.88
N TYR A 366 4.26 4.27 -11.85
CA TYR A 366 5.15 3.56 -10.94
C TYR A 366 6.23 4.45 -10.35
N ILE A 367 6.55 4.23 -9.08
CA ILE A 367 7.75 4.76 -8.43
C ILE A 367 8.62 3.57 -8.05
N VAL A 368 9.81 3.48 -8.66
CA VAL A 368 10.79 2.42 -8.41
C VAL A 368 11.84 2.94 -7.43
N LEU A 369 12.00 2.26 -6.30
CA LEU A 369 12.89 2.66 -5.21
C LEU A 369 13.99 1.62 -5.01
N GLN A 370 15.24 2.07 -5.08
CA GLN A 370 16.41 1.26 -4.81
C GLN A 370 17.21 1.89 -3.67
N GLU A 371 17.25 1.21 -2.52
CA GLU A 371 17.99 1.65 -1.33
C GLU A 371 19.49 1.33 -1.45
N TYR A 372 20.34 1.96 -0.64
CA TYR A 372 21.77 1.65 -0.55
C TYR A 372 22.07 0.16 -0.44
N SER A 373 23.13 -0.26 -1.13
CA SER A 373 23.44 -1.66 -1.47
C SER A 373 23.34 -2.63 -0.29
N THR A 374 23.77 -2.22 0.90
CA THR A 374 23.77 -3.05 2.12
C THR A 374 22.81 -2.58 3.20
N LEU A 375 22.28 -1.36 3.12
CA LEU A 375 21.61 -0.71 4.27
C LEU A 375 20.38 -1.48 4.73
N VAL A 376 19.57 -1.99 3.80
CA VAL A 376 18.38 -2.79 4.15
C VAL A 376 18.76 -4.06 4.92
N ALA A 377 19.90 -4.67 4.61
CA ALA A 377 20.37 -5.87 5.29
C ALA A 377 21.05 -5.54 6.63
N THR A 378 21.88 -4.49 6.70
CA THR A 378 22.73 -4.19 7.85
C THR A 378 22.12 -3.23 8.87
N ASN A 379 21.18 -2.39 8.46
CA ASN A 379 20.46 -1.44 9.32
C ASN A 379 19.00 -1.27 8.85
N PRO A 380 18.16 -2.31 9.03
CA PRO A 380 16.78 -2.29 8.58
C PRO A 380 15.92 -1.20 9.24
N THR A 381 16.26 -0.77 10.46
CA THR A 381 15.56 0.34 11.13
C THR A 381 15.74 1.64 10.36
N SER A 382 16.97 1.98 9.95
CA SER A 382 17.22 3.20 9.17
C SER A 382 16.55 3.15 7.81
N ALA A 383 16.59 2.00 7.13
CA ALA A 383 15.90 1.82 5.85
C ALA A 383 14.38 1.96 6.01
N SER A 384 13.81 1.40 7.09
CA SER A 384 12.39 1.49 7.39
C SER A 384 11.96 2.93 7.68
N ASN A 385 12.71 3.66 8.51
CA ASN A 385 12.41 5.05 8.80
C ASN A 385 12.39 5.90 7.53
N THR A 386 13.40 5.72 6.67
CA THR A 386 13.49 6.43 5.39
C THR A 386 12.27 6.13 4.51
N LEU A 387 11.99 4.86 4.27
CA LEU A 387 10.92 4.48 3.34
C LEU A 387 9.52 4.80 3.89
N LEU A 388 9.26 4.45 5.15
CA LEU A 388 7.92 4.51 5.74
C LEU A 388 7.57 5.89 6.29
N ASN A 389 8.54 6.66 6.80
CA ASN A 389 8.26 7.95 7.41
C ASN A 389 8.57 9.12 6.47
N THR A 390 9.60 9.00 5.63
CA THR A 390 10.01 10.09 4.72
C THR A 390 9.30 10.00 3.37
N TYR A 391 9.39 8.84 2.69
CA TYR A 391 8.88 8.70 1.32
C TYR A 391 7.38 8.39 1.27
N SER A 392 6.92 7.42 2.06
CA SER A 392 5.53 6.92 2.04
C SER A 392 4.44 8.00 2.07
N PRO A 393 4.54 9.06 2.91
CA PRO A 393 3.52 10.12 2.92
C PRO A 393 3.34 10.86 1.59
N THR A 394 4.35 10.83 0.71
CA THR A 394 4.29 11.53 -0.58
C THR A 394 3.73 10.69 -1.73
N PHE A 395 3.66 9.36 -1.58
CA PHE A 395 3.23 8.49 -2.68
C PHE A 395 1.78 8.72 -3.07
N GLY A 396 0.88 8.90 -2.09
CA GLY A 396 -0.55 9.09 -2.35
C GLY A 396 -0.86 10.31 -3.22
N ARG A 397 0.01 11.34 -3.18
CA ARG A 397 -0.11 12.51 -4.05
C ARG A 397 0.73 12.40 -5.32
N SER A 398 1.70 11.50 -5.42
CA SER A 398 2.61 11.40 -6.58
C SER A 398 2.23 10.29 -7.55
N LEU A 399 1.47 9.30 -7.11
CA LEU A 399 0.98 8.22 -7.96
C LEU A 399 -0.30 8.63 -8.68
N LYS A 400 -0.46 8.17 -9.93
CA LYS A 400 -1.74 8.16 -10.63
C LYS A 400 -2.71 7.21 -9.94
N PRO A 401 -4.04 7.33 -10.15
CA PRO A 401 -5.00 6.34 -9.67
C PRO A 401 -4.60 4.92 -10.11
N GLY A 402 -4.49 3.99 -9.17
CA GLY A 402 -4.03 2.61 -9.43
C GLY A 402 -2.52 2.45 -9.61
N GLY A 403 -1.73 3.51 -9.44
CA GLY A 403 -0.27 3.47 -9.47
C GLY A 403 0.32 2.71 -8.28
N LYS A 404 1.55 2.22 -8.43
CA LYS A 404 2.21 1.35 -7.45
C LYS A 404 3.64 1.77 -7.16
N VAL A 405 4.13 1.39 -5.99
CA VAL A 405 5.56 1.42 -5.67
C VAL A 405 6.20 0.09 -6.07
N VAL A 406 7.40 0.11 -6.64
CA VAL A 406 8.22 -1.09 -6.84
C VAL A 406 9.48 -0.94 -6.01
N LEU A 407 9.64 -1.80 -5.01
CA LEU A 407 10.90 -1.86 -4.28
C LEU A 407 11.86 -2.74 -5.06
N PHE A 408 12.93 -2.13 -5.55
CA PHE A 408 14.02 -2.82 -6.20
C PHE A 408 14.87 -3.52 -5.13
N LYS A 409 14.73 -4.84 -5.03
CA LYS A 409 15.38 -5.63 -3.99
C LYS A 409 16.84 -5.85 -4.32
N ASN A 410 17.74 -5.20 -3.60
CA ASN A 410 19.18 -5.34 -3.82
C ASN A 410 19.64 -6.81 -3.72
N TRP A 411 20.78 -7.11 -4.32
CA TRP A 411 21.45 -8.41 -4.22
C TRP A 411 22.57 -8.40 -3.18
N ALA A 412 22.97 -9.58 -2.73
CA ALA A 412 24.14 -9.74 -1.88
C ALA A 412 25.44 -9.44 -2.67
N LEU A 413 26.31 -8.63 -2.08
CA LEU A 413 27.63 -8.32 -2.64
C LEU A 413 28.54 -9.56 -2.65
N VAL A 414 29.63 -9.51 -3.42
CA VAL A 414 30.61 -10.62 -3.47
C VAL A 414 31.28 -10.81 -2.11
N ASP A 415 31.69 -9.71 -1.47
CA ASP A 415 32.10 -9.72 -0.07
C ASP A 415 30.86 -9.85 0.83
N PRO A 416 30.72 -10.93 1.61
CA PRO A 416 29.57 -11.12 2.47
C PRO A 416 29.59 -10.25 3.73
N ALA A 417 30.70 -9.56 4.05
CA ALA A 417 30.79 -8.76 5.27
C ALA A 417 29.66 -7.71 5.36
N PRO A 418 29.08 -7.47 6.56
CA PRO A 418 29.46 -8.02 7.86
C PRO A 418 28.85 -9.40 8.19
N PHE A 419 28.20 -10.06 7.23
CA PHE A 419 27.58 -11.36 7.43
C PHE A 419 28.62 -12.50 7.37
N ALA A 420 28.34 -13.59 8.09
CA ALA A 420 29.24 -14.74 8.13
C ALA A 420 29.45 -15.41 6.76
N ASN A 421 28.46 -15.32 5.86
CA ASN A 421 28.52 -15.83 4.50
C ASN A 421 27.42 -15.19 3.64
N ARG A 422 27.48 -15.46 2.32
CA ARG A 422 26.52 -14.93 1.33
C ARG A 422 25.07 -15.31 1.66
N ALA A 423 24.83 -16.56 2.08
CA ALA A 423 23.49 -17.04 2.39
C ALA A 423 22.85 -16.26 3.54
N ALA A 424 23.63 -15.92 4.58
CA ALA A 424 23.16 -15.07 5.68
C ALA A 424 22.84 -13.64 5.22
N ASN A 425 23.64 -13.07 4.32
CA ASN A 425 23.36 -11.75 3.73
C ASN A 425 22.04 -11.79 2.92
N VAL A 426 21.89 -12.77 2.02
CA VAL A 426 20.66 -12.97 1.24
C VAL A 426 19.43 -13.15 2.14
N ALA A 427 19.54 -13.93 3.22
CA ALA A 427 18.44 -14.10 4.17
C ALA A 427 18.04 -12.79 4.86
N ALA A 428 19.01 -11.94 5.22
CA ALA A 428 18.76 -10.62 5.79
C ALA A 428 18.09 -9.68 4.78
N ILE A 429 18.59 -9.62 3.54
CA ILE A 429 17.97 -8.89 2.43
C ILE A 429 16.52 -9.32 2.26
N ASN A 430 16.28 -10.63 2.16
CA ASN A 430 14.94 -11.18 1.94
C ASN A 430 13.95 -10.81 3.04
N THR A 431 14.36 -11.02 4.29
CA THR A 431 13.54 -10.74 5.46
C THR A 431 13.21 -9.24 5.56
N ASN A 432 14.22 -8.38 5.38
CA ASN A 432 14.05 -6.95 5.62
C ASN A 432 13.30 -6.25 4.49
N TYR A 433 13.50 -6.64 3.22
CA TYR A 433 12.66 -6.12 2.13
C TYR A 433 11.20 -6.58 2.24
N ALA A 434 10.95 -7.82 2.70
CA ALA A 434 9.58 -8.27 2.98
C ALA A 434 8.91 -7.42 4.07
N ALA A 435 9.63 -7.08 5.13
CA ALA A 435 9.14 -6.18 6.17
C ALA A 435 8.85 -4.77 5.63
N LEU A 436 9.74 -4.20 4.80
CA LEU A 436 9.52 -2.90 4.15
C LEU A 436 8.27 -2.89 3.27
N SER A 437 8.10 -3.92 2.42
CA SER A 437 6.94 -4.07 1.54
C SER A 437 5.63 -4.17 2.33
N THR A 438 5.63 -4.97 3.39
CA THR A 438 4.43 -5.17 4.24
C THR A 438 4.12 -3.93 5.07
N GLY A 439 5.14 -3.16 5.46
CA GLY A 439 4.96 -1.91 6.22
C GLY A 439 4.45 -0.73 5.38
N LEU A 440 4.57 -0.79 4.06
CA LEU A 440 4.10 0.28 3.18
C LEU A 440 2.56 0.30 3.11
N PRO A 441 1.90 1.43 3.42
CA PRO A 441 0.45 1.57 3.27
C PRO A 441 0.03 1.75 1.80
N THR A 442 0.99 1.96 0.90
CA THR A 442 0.76 2.13 -0.54
C THR A 442 0.90 0.78 -1.25
N PRO A 443 0.01 0.44 -2.22
CA PRO A 443 0.14 -0.75 -3.04
C PRO A 443 1.54 -0.85 -3.65
N ASN A 444 2.22 -1.96 -3.42
CA ASN A 444 3.60 -2.13 -3.83
C ASN A 444 3.94 -3.56 -4.26
N ALA A 445 5.04 -3.70 -5.00
CA ALA A 445 5.62 -4.98 -5.38
C ALA A 445 7.12 -5.01 -5.06
N LEU A 446 7.61 -6.19 -4.68
CA LEU A 446 9.05 -6.45 -4.54
C LEU A 446 9.59 -7.02 -5.86
N ALA A 447 10.46 -6.30 -6.55
CA ALA A 447 11.17 -6.86 -7.70
C ALA A 447 12.18 -7.91 -7.19
N PRO A 448 12.09 -9.19 -7.62
CA PRO A 448 12.81 -10.32 -7.00
C PRO A 448 14.27 -10.45 -7.46
N ILE A 449 14.98 -9.33 -7.59
CA ILE A 449 16.32 -9.29 -8.20
C ILE A 449 17.33 -10.13 -7.39
N SER A 450 17.26 -10.10 -6.06
CA SER A 450 18.13 -10.93 -5.22
C SER A 450 17.95 -12.42 -5.52
N GLU A 451 16.71 -12.90 -5.65
CA GLU A 451 16.41 -14.31 -5.92
C GLU A 451 16.87 -14.75 -7.32
N GLU A 452 16.71 -13.87 -8.31
CA GLU A 452 17.17 -14.10 -9.68
C GLU A 452 18.70 -14.18 -9.74
N PHE A 453 19.39 -13.30 -9.00
CA PHE A 453 20.84 -13.35 -8.86
C PHE A 453 21.31 -14.66 -8.25
N GLU A 454 20.74 -15.09 -7.13
CA GLU A 454 21.15 -16.34 -6.48
C GLU A 454 20.88 -17.56 -7.37
N THR A 455 19.79 -17.55 -8.14
CA THR A 455 19.46 -18.62 -9.11
C THR A 455 20.58 -18.81 -10.13
N LEU A 456 21.09 -17.71 -10.69
CA LEU A 456 22.15 -17.75 -11.69
C LEU A 456 23.53 -17.96 -11.07
N ILE A 457 23.82 -17.31 -9.94
CA ILE A 457 25.11 -17.42 -9.24
C ILE A 457 25.38 -18.84 -8.78
N ALA A 458 24.35 -19.58 -8.34
CA ALA A 458 24.47 -20.98 -7.94
C ALA A 458 25.10 -21.87 -9.03
N THR A 459 24.96 -21.51 -10.30
CA THR A 459 25.48 -22.32 -11.43
C THR A 459 26.56 -21.61 -12.27
N LYS A 460 26.62 -20.27 -12.23
CA LYS A 460 27.50 -19.46 -13.07
C LYS A 460 28.57 -18.68 -12.29
N GLY A 461 28.47 -18.63 -10.96
CA GLY A 461 29.33 -17.80 -10.11
C GLY A 461 28.96 -16.32 -10.14
N THR A 462 29.54 -15.54 -9.24
CA THR A 462 29.24 -14.11 -9.06
C THR A 462 29.66 -13.24 -10.23
N SER A 463 30.78 -13.56 -10.89
CA SER A 463 31.31 -12.81 -12.04
C SER A 463 30.39 -12.84 -13.27
N TYR A 464 29.42 -13.76 -13.30
CA TYR A 464 28.40 -13.80 -14.35
C TYR A 464 27.45 -12.59 -14.31
N LEU A 465 27.25 -11.99 -13.15
CA LEU A 465 26.32 -10.87 -12.94
C LEU A 465 26.96 -9.62 -12.32
N ILE A 466 28.07 -9.77 -11.62
CA ILE A 466 28.70 -8.70 -10.84
C ILE A 466 30.09 -8.42 -11.42
N VAL A 467 30.41 -7.14 -11.63
CA VAL A 467 31.74 -6.74 -12.11
C VAL A 467 32.82 -6.95 -11.04
N ALA A 468 34.09 -6.77 -11.41
CA ALA A 468 35.24 -7.09 -10.55
C ALA A 468 35.29 -6.32 -9.22
N ASP A 469 34.57 -5.21 -9.10
CA ASP A 469 34.46 -4.47 -7.82
C ASP A 469 33.61 -5.17 -6.76
N GLY A 470 32.94 -6.28 -7.13
CA GLY A 470 32.15 -7.10 -6.24
C GLY A 470 30.80 -6.51 -5.85
N LYS A 471 30.37 -5.41 -6.48
CA LYS A 471 29.15 -4.67 -6.13
C LYS A 471 28.23 -4.41 -7.31
N HIS A 472 28.75 -3.80 -8.37
CA HIS A 472 27.92 -3.27 -9.46
C HIS A 472 27.50 -4.37 -10.45
N PRO A 473 26.31 -4.23 -11.05
CA PRO A 473 25.85 -5.21 -12.04
C PRO A 473 26.73 -5.11 -13.29
N ASN A 474 26.87 -6.20 -14.05
CA ASN A 474 27.38 -6.18 -15.42
C ASN A 474 26.21 -6.15 -16.43
N ASP A 475 26.49 -6.21 -17.73
CA ASP A 475 25.53 -6.20 -18.85
C ASP A 475 24.43 -7.25 -18.72
N THR A 476 24.84 -8.46 -18.34
CA THR A 476 23.96 -9.61 -18.13
C THR A 476 22.97 -9.31 -17.02
N ALA A 477 23.44 -8.75 -15.91
CA ALA A 477 22.60 -8.33 -14.79
C ALA A 477 21.71 -7.14 -15.14
N ILE A 478 22.21 -6.11 -15.83
CA ILE A 478 21.39 -4.97 -16.26
C ILE A 478 20.26 -5.45 -17.17
N TYR A 479 20.54 -6.36 -18.11
CA TYR A 479 19.51 -6.92 -18.97
C TYR A 479 18.47 -7.73 -18.18
N LEU A 480 18.91 -8.59 -17.25
CA LEU A 480 18.03 -9.36 -16.37
C LEU A 480 17.12 -8.44 -15.55
N ASN A 481 17.71 -7.48 -14.82
CA ASN A 481 16.99 -6.49 -14.01
C ASN A 481 15.95 -5.74 -14.85
N SER A 482 16.32 -5.37 -16.08
CA SER A 482 15.46 -4.63 -16.98
C SER A 482 14.31 -5.47 -17.53
N ALA A 483 14.55 -6.75 -17.84
CA ALA A 483 13.50 -7.68 -18.27
C ALA A 483 12.50 -7.94 -17.13
N THR A 484 12.99 -8.10 -15.90
CA THR A 484 12.18 -8.25 -14.69
C THR A 484 11.31 -7.03 -14.45
N LEU A 485 11.89 -5.82 -14.48
CA LEU A 485 11.15 -4.58 -14.33
C LEU A 485 10.16 -4.37 -15.48
N TYR A 486 10.51 -4.66 -16.73
CA TYR A 486 9.56 -4.61 -17.85
C TYR A 486 8.31 -5.45 -17.55
N GLY A 487 8.48 -6.70 -17.12
CA GLY A 487 7.36 -7.59 -16.88
C GLY A 487 6.46 -7.15 -15.72
N ILE A 488 7.04 -6.50 -14.71
CA ILE A 488 6.28 -5.89 -13.61
C ILE A 488 5.52 -4.64 -14.09
N LEU A 489 6.20 -3.71 -14.77
CA LEU A 489 5.64 -2.42 -15.17
C LEU A 489 4.57 -2.57 -16.25
N PHE A 490 4.83 -3.35 -17.29
CA PHE A 490 3.90 -3.56 -18.41
C PHE A 490 2.91 -4.70 -18.21
N ARG A 491 3.06 -5.47 -17.12
CA ARG A 491 2.17 -6.58 -16.77
C ARG A 491 2.13 -7.64 -17.89
N GLU A 492 3.32 -8.00 -18.35
CA GLU A 492 3.54 -8.88 -19.49
C GLU A 492 4.69 -9.85 -19.22
N SER A 493 4.66 -11.01 -19.87
CA SER A 493 5.76 -11.96 -19.76
C SER A 493 7.03 -11.42 -20.43
N PRO A 494 8.21 -11.48 -19.78
CA PRO A 494 9.45 -11.05 -20.39
C PRO A 494 10.00 -12.04 -21.43
N ARG A 495 9.45 -13.25 -21.55
CA ARG A 495 9.93 -14.31 -22.47
C ARG A 495 10.00 -13.90 -23.94
N GLY A 496 9.19 -12.94 -24.37
CA GLY A 496 9.13 -12.45 -25.75
C GLY A 496 10.06 -11.27 -26.07
N LEU A 497 10.79 -10.73 -25.09
CA LEU A 497 11.53 -9.48 -25.25
C LEU A 497 12.73 -9.57 -26.19
N SER A 498 13.09 -8.47 -26.84
CA SER A 498 14.30 -8.39 -27.67
C SER A 498 15.57 -8.74 -26.87
N PRO A 499 16.55 -9.45 -27.45
CA PRO A 499 17.83 -9.68 -26.80
C PRO A 499 18.66 -8.39 -26.62
N LEU A 500 18.30 -7.30 -27.33
CA LEU A 500 19.07 -6.05 -27.38
C LEU A 500 20.55 -6.32 -27.66
N TYR A 501 21.41 -6.13 -26.66
CA TYR A 501 22.87 -6.23 -26.74
C TYR A 501 23.44 -7.53 -26.16
N VAL A 502 22.64 -8.35 -25.47
CA VAL A 502 23.10 -9.68 -25.02
C VAL A 502 22.87 -10.70 -26.14
N ASN A 503 23.70 -11.75 -26.20
CA ASN A 503 23.48 -12.80 -27.20
C ASN A 503 22.13 -13.52 -27.00
N ALA A 504 21.54 -14.02 -28.08
CA ALA A 504 20.18 -14.56 -28.07
C ALA A 504 19.96 -15.74 -27.08
N ALA A 505 20.96 -16.62 -26.93
CA ALA A 505 20.88 -17.75 -26.00
C ALA A 505 20.88 -17.28 -24.54
N THR A 506 21.78 -16.35 -24.19
CA THR A 506 21.83 -15.71 -22.88
C THR A 506 20.54 -14.94 -22.60
N ALA A 507 20.06 -14.10 -23.52
CA ALA A 507 18.78 -13.40 -23.36
C ALA A 507 17.61 -14.35 -23.10
N THR A 508 17.54 -15.48 -23.82
CA THR A 508 16.49 -16.48 -23.60
C THR A 508 16.55 -17.05 -22.18
N SER A 509 17.74 -17.42 -21.71
CA SER A 509 17.91 -17.90 -20.33
C SER A 509 17.55 -16.84 -19.28
N LEU A 510 17.95 -15.59 -19.47
CA LEU A 510 17.67 -14.50 -18.52
C LEU A 510 16.19 -14.14 -18.48
N ARG A 511 15.52 -14.07 -19.64
CA ARG A 511 14.08 -13.81 -19.73
C ARG A 511 13.26 -14.93 -19.08
N GLU A 512 13.72 -16.18 -19.14
CA GLU A 512 13.07 -17.30 -18.46
C GLU A 512 13.20 -17.19 -16.93
N VAL A 513 14.39 -16.84 -16.43
CA VAL A 513 14.63 -16.58 -15.00
C VAL A 513 13.73 -15.46 -14.51
N ALA A 514 13.70 -14.33 -15.23
CA ALA A 514 12.82 -13.21 -14.93
C ALA A 514 11.35 -13.65 -14.91
N ALA A 515 10.85 -14.26 -15.99
CA ALA A 515 9.45 -14.70 -16.10
C ALA A 515 9.03 -15.60 -14.93
N THR A 516 9.86 -16.59 -14.62
CA THR A 516 9.63 -17.53 -13.51
C THR A 516 9.65 -16.84 -12.14
N ALA A 517 10.50 -15.83 -11.95
CA ALA A 517 10.59 -15.08 -10.71
C ALA A 517 9.35 -14.20 -10.49
N ILE A 518 8.80 -13.61 -11.55
CA ILE A 518 7.65 -12.70 -11.49
C ILE A 518 6.28 -13.35 -11.77
N GLY A 519 6.23 -14.69 -11.87
CA GLY A 519 4.99 -15.49 -11.89
C GLY A 519 4.38 -15.75 -13.28
N TYR A 520 5.13 -15.57 -14.36
CA TYR A 520 4.67 -15.78 -15.74
C TYR A 520 5.01 -17.15 -16.31
#